data_AF-A0A1H8JIG7-F1
#
_entry.id   AF-A0A1H8JIG7-F1
#
_cell.length_a   1.000
_cell.length_b   1.000
_cell.length_c   1.000
_cell.angle_alpha   90.00
_cell.angle_beta   90.00
_cell.angle_gamma   90.00
#
_symmetry.space_group_name_H-M   'P 1'
#
loop_
_entity.id
_entity.type
_entity.pdbx_description
1 polymer ?
#
loop_
_entity_poly.entity_id
_entity_poly.type
_entity_poly.pdbx_seq_one_letter_code
_entity_poly.pdbx_strand_id
1 'polypeptide(L)'
;MTTNITKLKSSKGAPPAADAAPDVIAEDKRGEKVALRPIQVRVPVTVFEEFSEQAGREYGFSHGAKKRLFLKMWEAYKAQNM
;
A
#
# COMPACT_ATOMS: atom_id res chain seq x y z
N MET A 1 -14.38 -43.66 28.22
CA MET A 1 -13.88 -43.20 26.91
C MET A 1 -12.44 -42.75 27.10
N THR A 2 -11.47 -43.48 26.55
CA THR A 2 -10.03 -43.22 26.79
C THR A 2 -9.46 -42.45 25.60
N THR A 3 -9.06 -41.20 25.83
CA THR A 3 -8.53 -40.32 24.79
C THR A 3 -7.15 -40.80 24.34
N ASN A 4 -7.00 -41.15 23.06
CA ASN A 4 -5.75 -41.62 22.47
C ASN A 4 -4.72 -40.48 22.33
N ILE A 5 -3.82 -40.40 23.31
CA ILE A 5 -2.75 -39.40 23.49
C ILE A 5 -1.71 -39.41 22.33
N THR A 6 -1.64 -40.51 21.59
CA THR A 6 -0.72 -40.71 20.46
C THR A 6 -1.02 -39.81 19.26
N LYS A 7 -2.27 -39.34 19.10
CA LYS A 7 -2.62 -38.37 18.02
C LYS A 7 -2.18 -36.93 18.32
N LEU A 8 -1.76 -36.62 19.56
CA LEU A 8 -1.32 -35.26 19.93
C LEU A 8 0.13 -34.96 19.48
N LYS A 9 0.91 -35.99 19.15
CA LYS A 9 2.32 -35.86 18.74
C LYS A 9 2.54 -35.84 17.22
N SER A 10 1.47 -35.88 16.42
CA SER A 10 1.58 -35.81 14.96
C SER A 10 1.80 -34.37 14.49
N SER A 11 3.02 -34.15 14.02
CA SER A 11 3.61 -33.02 13.31
C SER A 11 2.84 -32.58 12.06
N LYS A 12 1.61 -32.09 12.20
CA LYS A 12 0.92 -31.36 11.12
C LYS A 12 0.92 -29.87 11.46
N GLY A 13 1.81 -29.13 10.81
CA GLY A 13 1.93 -27.68 10.99
C GLY A 13 2.93 -27.23 12.05
N ALA A 14 3.89 -28.08 12.44
CA ALA A 14 5.04 -27.58 13.21
C ALA A 14 5.81 -26.57 12.34
N PRO A 15 6.00 -25.31 12.78
CA PRO A 15 6.72 -24.32 12.00
C PRO A 15 8.16 -24.80 11.76
N PRO A 16 8.78 -24.43 10.62
CA PRO A 16 10.17 -24.74 10.36
C PRO A 16 11.07 -24.20 11.48
N ALA A 17 12.18 -24.88 11.73
CA ALA A 17 13.17 -24.42 12.70
C ALA A 17 13.62 -22.99 12.36
N ALA A 18 13.81 -22.16 13.39
CA ALA A 18 14.12 -20.74 13.23
C ALA A 18 15.37 -20.50 12.35
N ASP A 19 16.36 -21.41 12.43
CA ASP A 19 17.60 -21.33 11.65
C ASP A 19 17.43 -21.63 10.15
N ALA A 20 16.28 -22.20 9.75
CA ALA A 20 15.96 -22.53 8.36
C ALA A 20 14.92 -21.57 7.74
N ALA A 21 14.36 -20.65 8.53
CA ALA A 21 13.41 -19.66 8.03
C ALA A 21 14.17 -18.45 7.45
N PRO A 22 13.80 -17.95 6.26
CA PRO A 22 14.43 -16.77 5.69
C PRO A 22 14.20 -15.54 6.57
N ASP A 23 15.24 -14.73 6.76
CA ASP A 23 15.16 -13.47 7.49
C ASP A 23 14.50 -12.39 6.62
N VAL A 24 13.18 -12.43 6.60
CA VAL A 24 12.32 -11.48 5.89
C VAL A 24 12.47 -10.02 6.35
N ILE A 25 13.14 -9.76 7.48
CA ILE A 25 13.44 -8.40 7.94
C ILE A 25 14.75 -7.92 7.31
N ALA A 26 15.80 -8.73 7.33
CA ALA A 26 17.07 -8.40 6.69
C ALA A 26 16.96 -8.35 5.15
N GLU A 27 16.05 -9.12 4.57
CA GLU A 27 15.80 -9.17 3.13
C GLU A 27 14.79 -8.11 2.64
N ASP A 28 14.26 -7.25 3.53
CA ASP A 28 13.30 -6.23 3.14
C ASP A 28 13.95 -5.13 2.28
N LYS A 29 13.80 -5.27 0.96
CA LYS A 29 14.28 -4.30 -0.04
C LYS A 29 13.43 -3.02 -0.11
N ARG A 30 12.40 -2.86 0.74
CA ARG A 30 11.60 -1.63 0.74
C ARG A 30 12.48 -0.47 1.17
N GLY A 31 12.61 0.52 0.28
CA GLY A 31 13.32 1.76 0.58
C GLY A 31 12.77 2.47 1.82
N GLU A 32 13.60 3.33 2.41
CA GLU A 32 13.27 4.04 3.65
C GLU A 32 11.91 4.78 3.52
N LYS A 33 11.05 4.61 4.53
CA LYS A 33 9.72 5.24 4.51
C LYS A 33 9.87 6.75 4.66
N VAL A 34 9.74 7.47 3.55
CA VAL A 34 9.68 8.93 3.57
C VAL A 34 8.43 9.39 4.33
N ALA A 35 8.60 10.28 5.30
CA ALA A 35 7.50 10.85 6.05
C ALA A 35 6.58 11.68 5.13
N LEU A 36 5.29 11.34 5.09
CA LEU A 36 4.28 12.06 4.31
C LEU A 36 3.35 12.85 5.24
N ARG A 37 2.98 14.06 4.80
CA ARG A 37 1.96 14.89 5.47
C ARG A 37 0.77 15.11 4.52
N PRO A 38 -0.48 15.13 5.03
CA PRO A 38 -1.64 15.39 4.19
C PRO A 38 -1.72 16.86 3.78
N ILE A 39 -1.97 17.11 2.50
CA ILE A 39 -2.35 18.44 1.99
C ILE A 39 -3.89 18.47 2.00
N GLN A 40 -4.47 19.33 2.83
CA GLN A 40 -5.92 19.47 2.95
C GLN A 40 -6.36 20.79 2.32
N VAL A 41 -7.22 20.70 1.31
CA VAL A 41 -7.80 21.86 0.62
C VAL A 41 -9.30 21.67 0.47
N ARG A 42 -10.04 22.78 0.47
CA ARG A 42 -11.48 22.79 0.16
C ARG A 42 -11.66 23.38 -1.22
N VAL A 43 -12.46 22.70 -2.04
CA VAL A 43 -12.80 23.11 -3.40
C VAL A 43 -14.31 22.98 -3.61
N PRO A 44 -14.88 23.68 -4.60
CA PRO A 44 -16.26 23.44 -5.01
C PRO A 44 -16.50 21.97 -5.38
N VAL A 45 -17.73 21.50 -5.17
CA VAL A 45 -18.13 20.12 -5.46
C VAL A 45 -17.90 19.78 -6.94
N THR A 46 -18.25 20.69 -7.84
CA THR A 46 -18.08 20.53 -9.29
C THR A 46 -16.62 20.26 -9.65
N VAL A 47 -15.70 21.05 -9.10
CA VAL A 47 -14.25 20.88 -9.31
C VAL A 47 -13.77 19.54 -8.76
N PHE A 48 -14.29 19.11 -7.62
CA PHE A 48 -13.93 17.82 -7.03
C PHE A 48 -14.41 16.64 -7.89
N GLU A 49 -15.62 16.71 -8.43
CA GLU A 49 -16.21 15.67 -9.28
C GLU A 49 -15.44 15.53 -10.60
N GLU A 50 -15.19 16.65 -11.29
CA GLU A 50 -14.39 16.69 -12.52
C GLU A 50 -13.00 16.09 -12.29
N PHE A 51 -12.32 16.53 -11.23
CA PHE A 51 -11.01 16.01 -10.87
C PHE A 51 -11.04 14.50 -10.54
N SER A 52 -12.08 14.05 -9.83
CA SER A 52 -12.25 12.65 -9.47
C SER A 52 -12.50 11.77 -10.68
N GLU A 53 -13.31 12.25 -11.62
CA GLU A 53 -13.59 11.56 -12.87
C GLU A 53 -12.35 11.45 -13.74
N GLN A 54 -11.60 12.55 -13.90
CA GLN A 54 -10.36 12.55 -14.67
C GLN A 54 -9.32 11.59 -14.06
N ALA A 55 -9.18 11.58 -12.73
CA ALA A 55 -8.30 10.65 -12.05
C ALA A 55 -8.73 9.19 -12.26
N GLY A 56 -10.04 8.93 -12.23
CA GLY A 56 -10.62 7.62 -12.49
C GLY A 56 -10.41 7.13 -13.91
N ARG A 57 -10.56 8.02 -14.91
CA ARG A 57 -10.31 7.72 -16.32
C ARG A 57 -8.83 7.42 -16.60
N GLU A 58 -7.90 8.16 -15.99
CA GLU A 58 -6.47 8.02 -16.27
C GLU A 58 -5.80 6.87 -15.50
N TYR A 59 -6.13 6.70 -14.22
CA TYR A 59 -5.45 5.74 -13.33
C TYR A 59 -6.35 4.61 -12.83
N GLY A 60 -7.59 4.53 -13.32
CA GLY A 60 -8.63 3.66 -12.83
C GLY A 60 -9.28 4.19 -11.54
N PHE A 61 -10.49 3.74 -11.25
CA PHE A 61 -11.24 4.07 -10.02
C PHE A 61 -10.67 3.32 -8.79
N SER A 62 -9.38 3.48 -8.54
CA SER A 62 -8.63 2.79 -7.49
C SER A 62 -8.16 3.74 -6.39
N HIS A 63 -7.84 3.17 -5.23
CA HIS A 63 -7.30 3.92 -4.11
C HIS A 63 -5.97 4.56 -4.52
N GLY A 64 -5.90 5.90 -4.46
CA GLY A 64 -4.70 6.66 -4.83
C GLY A 64 -4.70 7.29 -6.23
N ALA A 65 -5.71 7.05 -7.07
CA ALA A 65 -5.81 7.68 -8.40
C ALA A 65 -5.75 9.22 -8.33
N LYS A 66 -6.50 9.81 -7.40
CA LYS A 66 -6.50 11.25 -7.12
C LYS A 66 -5.13 11.80 -6.74
N LYS A 67 -4.39 11.06 -5.88
CA LYS A 67 -3.03 11.41 -5.47
C LYS A 67 -2.08 11.42 -6.67
N ARG A 68 -2.18 10.41 -7.54
CA ARG A 68 -1.33 10.29 -8.74
C ARG A 68 -1.60 11.45 -9.71
N LEU A 69 -2.87 11.77 -9.95
CA LEU A 69 -3.24 12.91 -10.79
C LEU A 69 -2.72 14.24 -10.21
N PHE A 70 -2.88 14.46 -8.90
CA PHE A 70 -2.37 15.66 -8.25
C PHE A 70 -0.85 15.81 -8.40
N LEU A 71 -0.08 14.74 -8.18
CA LEU A 71 1.37 14.77 -8.31
C LEU A 71 1.81 15.04 -9.76
N LYS A 72 1.14 14.44 -10.74
CA LYS A 72 1.38 14.73 -12.17
C LYS A 72 1.14 16.20 -12.49
N MET A 73 0.02 16.76 -12.02
CA MET A 73 -0.29 18.19 -12.22
C MET A 73 0.74 19.08 -11.55
N TRP A 74 1.20 18.72 -10.35
CA TRP A 74 2.23 19.47 -9.62
C TRP A 74 3.58 19.46 -10.35
N GLU A 75 4.01 18.33 -10.89
CA GLU A 75 5.22 18.22 -11.70
C GLU A 75 5.14 19.06 -12.97
N ALA A 76 4.01 18.99 -13.68
CA ALA A 76 3.77 19.81 -14.88
C ALA A 76 3.76 21.31 -14.55
N TYR A 77 3.15 21.71 -13.42
CA TYR A 77 3.15 23.09 -12.96
C TYR A 77 4.56 23.59 -12.63
N LYS A 78 5.37 22.80 -11.92
CA LYS A 78 6.77 23.15 -11.64
C LYS A 78 7.59 23.29 -12.91
N ALA A 79 7.39 22.41 -13.89
CA ALA A 79 8.11 22.46 -15.16
C ALA A 79 7.76 23.69 -16.02
N GLN A 80 6.58 24.29 -15.83
CA GLN A 80 6.18 25.51 -16.52
C GLN A 80 6.66 26.80 -15.83
N ASN A 81 6.95 26.73 -14.53
CA ASN A 81 7.32 27.89 -13.70
C ASN A 81 8.80 27.89 -13.27
N MET A 82 9.58 26.93 -13.74
CA MET A 82 11.05 26.91 -13.69
C MET A 82 11.59 27.27 -15.06
#